data_AF-A0A0L0DBD1-F1
#
_entry.id   AF-A0A0L0DBD1-F1
#
_cell.length_a   1.000
_cell.length_b   1.000
_cell.length_c   1.000
_cell.angle_alpha   90.00
_cell.angle_beta   90.00
_cell.angle_gamma   90.00
#
_symmetry.space_group_name_H-M   'P 1'
#
loop_
_entity.id
_entity.type
_entity.pdbx_description
1 polymer ?
#
loop_
_entity_poly.entity_id
_entity_poly.type
_entity_poly.pdbx_seq_one_letter_code
_entity_poly.pdbx_strand_id
1 'polypeptide(L)'
;MFRSSALRMGAAAARSITMMNKPTNFKGKFAKRKPGLSTRKGRAPKPSLTAKKGPVGYYKGSGVGAKGTRSARGVFVRDPAKIPTILRPAASLATKFKPYVAVDAPKMTTAPPTAHDFIEEALLQPIWEDADIKAQLAELEAMGVDVAAVGLTPESSDGKFDAWMR
;
A
#
# COMPACT_ATOMS: atom_id res chain seq x y z
N MET A 1 -3.22 43.17 50.19
CA MET A 1 -1.91 43.04 50.89
C MET A 1 -1.07 42.01 50.13
N PHE A 2 0.02 42.50 49.51
CA PHE A 2 1.35 41.88 49.30
C PHE A 2 1.49 40.34 49.41
N ARG A 3 2.16 39.60 48.51
CA ARG A 3 3.47 39.89 47.88
C ARG A 3 3.67 39.20 46.52
N SER A 4 4.22 39.98 45.61
CA SER A 4 4.96 39.59 44.40
C SER A 4 6.30 38.93 44.76
N SER A 5 6.63 37.83 44.09
CA SER A 5 7.99 37.26 44.11
C SER A 5 8.46 37.03 42.67
N ALA A 6 9.13 38.05 42.15
CA ALA A 6 9.98 37.95 40.97
C ALA A 6 11.21 37.10 41.33
N LEU A 7 11.41 35.99 40.64
CA LEU A 7 12.64 35.20 40.73
C LEU A 7 13.47 35.36 39.46
N ARG A 8 14.52 36.16 39.68
CA ARG A 8 15.75 36.42 38.97
C ARG A 8 16.07 35.54 37.76
N MET A 9 16.33 36.25 36.66
CA MET A 9 17.11 35.82 35.52
C MET A 9 18.50 35.35 35.97
N GLY A 10 18.85 34.10 35.66
CA GLY A 10 20.22 33.61 35.66
C GLY A 10 20.71 33.50 34.22
N ALA A 11 21.44 34.51 33.75
CA ALA A 11 22.16 34.45 32.49
C ALA A 11 23.34 33.47 32.63
N ALA A 12 23.17 32.23 32.16
CA ALA A 12 24.27 31.30 32.04
C ALA A 12 25.15 31.72 30.85
N ALA A 13 26.36 32.16 31.17
CA ALA A 13 27.39 32.55 30.21
C ALA A 13 27.63 31.44 29.17
N ALA A 14 27.39 31.78 27.91
CA ALA A 14 27.77 30.97 26.76
C ALA A 14 29.31 30.85 26.71
N ARG A 15 29.84 29.70 27.12
CA ARG A 15 31.23 29.32 26.81
C ARG A 15 31.24 28.78 25.38
N SER A 16 31.57 29.64 24.42
CA SER A 16 31.87 29.23 23.05
C SER A 16 33.18 28.42 23.05
N ILE A 17 33.06 27.09 22.98
CA ILE A 17 34.20 26.22 22.74
C ILE A 17 34.45 26.25 21.23
N THR A 18 35.31 27.17 20.80
CA THR A 18 35.84 27.20 19.43
C THR A 18 36.83 26.04 19.28
N MET A 19 36.35 24.89 18.81
CA MET A 19 37.23 23.77 18.47
C MET A 19 37.95 24.10 17.16
N MET A 20 39.21 24.54 17.29
CA MET A 20 40.18 24.57 16.20
C MET A 20 40.35 23.16 15.63
N ASN A 21 39.70 22.87 14.50
CA ASN A 21 40.03 21.71 13.66
C ASN A 21 41.38 21.98 12.98
N LYS A 22 42.47 21.47 13.55
CA LYS A 22 43.74 21.34 12.82
C LYS A 22 43.61 20.18 11.82
N PRO A 23 43.78 20.40 10.51
CA PRO A 23 43.87 19.28 9.57
C PRO A 23 45.20 18.55 9.81
N THR A 24 45.14 17.35 10.38
CA THR A 24 46.30 16.46 10.43
C THR A 24 46.58 15.98 9.01
N ASN A 25 47.53 16.62 8.34
CA ASN A 25 48.06 16.22 7.04
C ASN A 25 48.80 14.87 7.19
N PHE A 26 48.07 13.77 6.98
CA PHE A 26 48.62 12.43 6.94
C PHE A 26 49.40 12.24 5.63
N LYS A 27 50.67 12.67 5.59
CA LYS A 27 51.62 12.34 4.51
C LYS A 27 52.06 10.88 4.64
N GLY A 28 51.13 9.96 4.41
CA GLY A 28 51.43 8.55 4.20
C GLY A 28 52.03 8.36 2.80
N LYS A 29 53.23 7.80 2.72
CA LYS A 29 53.87 7.40 1.46
C LYS A 29 52.96 6.38 0.76
N PHE A 30 52.28 6.78 -0.32
CA PHE A 30 51.54 5.84 -1.17
C PHE A 30 52.54 4.94 -1.89
N ALA A 31 52.75 3.73 -1.34
CA ALA A 31 53.41 2.67 -2.06
C ALA A 31 52.60 2.39 -3.35
N LYS A 32 53.25 2.55 -4.51
CA LYS A 32 52.69 2.24 -5.83
C LYS A 32 52.22 0.77 -5.82
N ARG A 33 50.90 0.55 -5.71
CA ARG A 33 50.32 -0.79 -5.79
C ARG A 33 50.33 -1.21 -7.27
N LYS A 34 50.97 -2.35 -7.57
CA LYS A 34 50.94 -2.95 -8.90
C LYS A 34 49.48 -3.15 -9.35
N PRO A 35 49.08 -2.72 -10.55
CA PRO A 35 47.76 -3.02 -11.08
C PRO A 35 47.75 -4.47 -11.53
N GLY A 36 46.81 -5.28 -11.04
CA GLY A 36 46.62 -6.65 -11.56
C GLY A 36 46.55 -7.79 -10.55
N LEU A 37 45.94 -7.58 -9.37
CA LEU A 37 45.51 -8.72 -8.56
C LEU A 37 44.02 -8.58 -8.19
N SER A 38 43.16 -8.97 -9.13
CA SER A 38 41.72 -9.14 -8.92
C SER A 38 41.42 -10.49 -8.22
N THR A 39 42.04 -10.73 -7.07
CA THR A 39 41.71 -11.89 -6.22
C THR A 39 40.74 -11.46 -5.12
N ARG A 40 39.44 -11.55 -5.41
CA ARG A 40 38.42 -11.65 -4.34
C ARG A 40 37.37 -12.72 -4.63
N LYS A 41 37.80 -13.91 -5.03
CA LYS A 41 37.10 -15.13 -4.63
C LYS A 41 37.51 -15.41 -3.17
N GLY A 42 36.57 -15.27 -2.23
CA GLY A 42 36.79 -15.57 -0.81
C GLY A 42 36.59 -14.42 0.19
N ARG A 43 36.24 -13.20 -0.24
CA ARG A 43 35.84 -12.17 0.72
C ARG A 43 34.36 -12.35 1.05
N ALA A 44 34.07 -12.77 2.29
CA ALA A 44 32.70 -12.76 2.80
C ALA A 44 32.06 -11.39 2.49
N PRO A 45 30.80 -11.35 1.99
CA PRO A 45 30.13 -10.10 1.70
C PRO A 45 30.18 -9.22 2.94
N LYS A 46 30.47 -7.93 2.76
CA LYS A 46 30.48 -7.00 3.88
C LYS A 46 29.12 -7.11 4.58
N PRO A 47 29.08 -7.32 5.90
CA PRO A 47 27.82 -7.54 6.58
C PRO A 47 26.95 -6.28 6.45
N SER A 48 25.64 -6.46 6.28
CA SER A 48 24.72 -5.34 6.12
C SER A 48 24.79 -4.41 7.34
N LEU A 49 24.72 -3.10 7.05
CA LEU A 49 24.55 -2.07 8.08
C LEU A 49 23.16 -2.23 8.69
N THR A 50 23.08 -2.20 10.02
CA THR A 50 21.84 -2.29 10.80
C THR A 50 21.83 -1.13 11.77
N ALA A 51 20.67 -0.82 12.38
CA ALA A 51 20.59 0.21 13.41
C ALA A 51 21.51 -0.05 14.62
N LYS A 52 21.97 -1.29 14.81
CA LYS A 52 22.91 -1.69 15.88
C LYS A 52 24.39 -1.44 15.52
N LYS A 53 24.69 -1.10 14.27
CA LYS A 53 26.05 -0.90 13.76
C LYS A 53 26.21 0.56 13.37
N GLY A 54 27.10 1.28 14.06
CA GLY A 54 27.43 2.66 13.73
C GLY A 54 27.69 3.51 14.98
N PRO A 55 28.21 4.73 14.82
CA PRO A 55 28.35 5.69 15.91
C PRO A 55 26.98 6.22 16.38
N VAL A 56 26.96 6.92 17.52
CA VAL A 56 25.74 7.39 18.24
C VAL A 56 24.78 8.25 17.38
N GLY A 57 25.22 8.83 16.25
CA GLY A 57 24.37 9.59 15.31
C GLY A 57 23.82 8.79 14.13
N TYR A 58 24.25 7.55 13.94
CA TYR A 58 23.80 6.73 12.81
C TYR A 58 22.51 6.00 13.15
N TYR A 59 21.41 6.45 12.56
CA TYR A 59 20.11 5.79 12.68
C TYR A 59 19.57 5.36 11.31
N LYS A 60 19.62 4.05 11.03
CA LYS A 60 19.12 3.45 9.79
C LYS A 60 17.60 3.18 9.81
N GLY A 61 17.00 3.07 10.99
CA GLY A 61 15.63 2.58 11.15
C GLY A 61 15.46 1.08 10.89
N SER A 62 14.23 0.59 11.04
CA SER A 62 13.85 -0.84 10.95
C SER A 62 12.84 -1.15 9.84
N GLY A 63 12.62 -0.23 8.90
CA GLY A 63 11.64 -0.37 7.82
C GLY A 63 10.19 -0.07 8.24
N VAL A 64 9.97 0.44 9.46
CA VAL A 64 8.65 0.88 9.90
C VAL A 64 8.31 2.22 9.24
N GLY A 65 7.13 2.31 8.60
CA GLY A 65 6.61 3.55 8.03
C GLY A 65 6.41 4.65 9.08
N ALA A 66 6.62 5.91 8.70
CA ALA A 66 6.48 7.03 9.62
C ALA A 66 5.01 7.29 9.99
N LYS A 67 4.68 7.21 11.28
CA LYS A 67 3.33 7.43 11.82
C LYS A 67 3.06 8.88 12.25
N GLY A 68 3.90 9.82 11.79
CA GLY A 68 3.93 11.18 12.30
C GLY A 68 5.20 11.91 11.90
N THR A 69 5.41 13.09 12.48
CA THR A 69 6.52 13.98 12.17
C THR A 69 7.24 14.43 13.43
N ARG A 70 8.52 14.81 13.30
CA ARG A 70 9.27 15.46 14.38
C ARG A 70 9.03 16.97 14.31
N SER A 71 8.66 17.57 15.44
CA SER A 71 8.59 19.02 15.61
C SER A 71 10.00 19.64 15.67
N ALA A 72 10.07 20.97 15.50
CA ALA A 72 11.32 21.73 15.62
C ALA A 72 12.02 21.56 16.99
N ARG A 73 11.27 21.24 18.05
CA ARG A 73 11.80 20.97 19.40
C ARG A 73 12.28 19.52 19.59
N GLY A 74 12.26 18.70 18.54
CA GLY A 74 12.63 17.28 18.59
C GLY A 74 11.55 16.34 19.13
N VAL A 75 10.40 16.88 19.58
CA VAL A 75 9.24 16.08 20.03
C VAL A 75 8.56 15.43 18.84
N PHE A 76 8.18 14.16 18.95
CA PHE A 76 7.44 13.45 17.92
C PHE A 76 5.94 13.67 18.06
N VAL A 77 5.29 14.12 16.99
CA VAL A 77 3.84 14.34 16.90
C VAL A 77 3.23 13.23 16.05
N ARG A 78 2.28 12.49 16.62
CA ARG A 78 1.57 11.41 15.94
C ARG A 78 0.48 11.99 15.04
N ASP A 79 0.37 11.45 13.83
CA ASP A 79 -0.71 11.75 12.89
C ASP A 79 -1.71 10.59 12.91
N PRO A 80 -2.93 10.77 13.47
CA PRO A 80 -3.88 9.68 13.61
C PRO A 80 -4.33 9.11 12.25
N ALA A 81 -4.30 9.91 11.18
CA ALA A 81 -4.68 9.45 9.84
C ALA A 81 -3.65 8.46 9.24
N LYS A 82 -2.40 8.49 9.71
CA LYS A 82 -1.33 7.57 9.28
C LYS A 82 -1.27 6.29 10.10
N ILE A 83 -2.12 6.14 11.11
CA ILE A 83 -2.17 4.95 11.95
C ILE A 83 -3.21 4.01 11.34
N PRO A 84 -2.82 2.84 10.82
CA PRO A 84 -3.77 1.90 10.25
C PRO A 84 -4.69 1.37 11.34
N THR A 85 -5.99 1.47 11.10
CA THR A 85 -7.02 0.87 11.96
C THR A 85 -7.40 -0.49 11.39
N ILE A 86 -7.28 -1.53 12.20
CA ILE A 86 -7.70 -2.88 11.82
C ILE A 86 -9.21 -2.96 12.00
N LEU A 87 -9.96 -2.95 10.91
CA LEU A 87 -11.41 -3.17 10.93
C LEU A 87 -11.67 -4.65 11.21
N ARG A 88 -12.15 -4.94 12.43
CA ARG A 88 -12.56 -6.29 12.82
C ARG A 88 -14.08 -6.38 12.72
N PRO A 89 -14.64 -7.30 11.91
CA PRO A 89 -16.08 -7.53 11.92
C PRO A 89 -16.53 -7.95 13.33
N ALA A 90 -17.72 -7.54 13.74
CA ALA A 90 -18.26 -7.92 15.04
C ALA A 90 -18.33 -9.45 15.15
N ALA A 91 -17.72 -10.00 16.20
CA ALA A 91 -17.61 -11.46 16.40
C ALA A 91 -18.94 -12.12 16.83
N SER A 92 -20.09 -11.42 16.70
CA SER A 92 -21.37 -11.82 17.29
C SER A 92 -22.26 -12.66 16.38
N LEU A 93 -21.83 -13.01 15.18
CA LEU A 93 -22.62 -13.84 14.28
C LEU A 93 -21.83 -15.10 14.01
N ALA A 94 -22.39 -16.24 14.44
CA ALA A 94 -21.90 -17.57 14.17
C ALA A 94 -21.43 -17.70 12.72
N THR A 95 -20.14 -17.51 12.48
CA THR A 95 -19.56 -17.65 11.16
C THR A 95 -19.64 -19.13 10.84
N LYS A 96 -20.60 -19.49 9.97
CA LYS A 96 -20.73 -20.84 9.41
C LYS A 96 -19.42 -21.30 8.77
N PHE A 97 -18.60 -20.34 8.34
CA PHE A 97 -17.29 -20.57 7.77
C PHE A 97 -16.23 -20.87 8.83
N LYS A 98 -15.49 -21.96 8.58
CA LYS A 98 -14.33 -22.40 9.36
C LYS A 98 -13.06 -22.18 8.51
N PRO A 99 -11.88 -22.08 9.13
CA PRO A 99 -10.62 -21.91 8.38
C PRO A 99 -10.27 -23.12 7.50
N TYR A 100 -10.88 -24.28 7.77
CA TYR A 100 -10.66 -25.52 7.03
C TYR A 100 -11.97 -26.05 6.46
N VAL A 101 -11.87 -26.70 5.30
CA VAL A 101 -12.98 -27.34 4.58
C VAL A 101 -12.91 -28.85 4.82
N ALA A 102 -14.07 -29.52 4.83
CA ALA A 102 -14.13 -30.98 4.94
C ALA A 102 -13.53 -31.65 3.69
N VAL A 103 -12.88 -32.81 3.88
CA VAL A 103 -12.26 -33.59 2.79
C VAL A 103 -13.32 -34.16 1.83
N ASP A 104 -14.52 -34.41 2.35
CA ASP A 104 -15.64 -34.98 1.60
C ASP A 104 -16.35 -33.95 0.71
N ALA A 105 -15.95 -32.67 0.76
CA ALA A 105 -16.53 -31.66 -0.10
C ALA A 105 -16.19 -31.96 -1.58
N PRO A 106 -17.16 -31.81 -2.51
CA PRO A 106 -16.91 -32.05 -3.92
C PRO A 106 -15.85 -31.07 -4.44
N LYS A 107 -14.93 -31.58 -5.27
CA LYS A 107 -13.90 -30.77 -5.90
C LYS A 107 -14.55 -29.91 -6.99
N MET A 108 -14.51 -28.59 -6.80
CA MET A 108 -14.93 -27.63 -7.82
C MET A 108 -13.82 -27.51 -8.88
N THR A 109 -14.15 -27.70 -10.16
CA THR A 109 -13.24 -27.50 -11.31
C THR A 109 -13.50 -26.18 -12.04
N THR A 110 -14.22 -25.25 -11.41
CA THR A 110 -14.60 -23.98 -12.02
C THR A 110 -13.38 -23.13 -12.33
N ALA A 111 -13.32 -22.62 -13.56
CA ALA A 111 -12.33 -21.65 -13.98
C ALA A 111 -12.47 -20.36 -13.15
N PRO A 112 -11.38 -19.58 -12.95
CA PRO A 112 -11.49 -18.27 -12.33
C PRO A 112 -12.41 -17.38 -13.18
N PRO A 113 -13.31 -16.58 -12.55
CA PRO A 113 -14.22 -15.72 -13.27
C PRO A 113 -13.42 -14.71 -14.10
N THR A 114 -13.82 -14.55 -15.35
CA THR A 114 -13.29 -13.54 -16.26
C THR A 114 -13.96 -12.20 -16.03
N ALA A 115 -13.36 -11.12 -16.55
CA ALA A 115 -13.97 -9.80 -16.46
C ALA A 115 -15.35 -9.73 -17.15
N HIS A 116 -15.58 -10.57 -18.17
CA HIS A 116 -16.86 -10.66 -18.87
C HIS A 116 -17.97 -11.17 -17.95
N ASP A 117 -17.70 -12.27 -17.23
CA ASP A 117 -18.64 -12.88 -16.29
C ASP A 117 -19.10 -11.87 -15.23
N PHE A 118 -18.18 -11.02 -14.74
CA PHE A 118 -18.54 -9.96 -13.79
C PHE A 118 -19.43 -8.86 -14.40
N ILE A 119 -19.22 -8.50 -15.67
CA ILE A 119 -20.02 -7.46 -16.34
C ILE A 119 -21.43 -7.98 -16.59
N GLU A 120 -21.55 -9.23 -17.05
CA GLU A 120 -22.84 -9.86 -17.31
C GLU A 120 -23.65 -10.01 -16.01
N GLU A 121 -23.06 -10.58 -14.96
CA GLU A 121 -23.78 -10.85 -13.72
C GLU A 121 -24.02 -9.58 -12.89
N ALA A 122 -23.03 -8.71 -12.72
CA ALA A 122 -23.13 -7.60 -11.77
C ALA A 122 -23.76 -6.33 -12.35
N LEU A 123 -23.62 -6.10 -13.67
CA LEU A 123 -24.03 -4.86 -14.30
C LEU A 123 -25.19 -5.05 -15.26
N LEU A 124 -25.17 -6.10 -16.09
CA LEU A 124 -26.19 -6.27 -17.12
C LEU A 124 -27.47 -6.89 -16.56
N GLN A 125 -27.40 -7.91 -15.70
CA GLN A 125 -28.60 -8.53 -15.12
C GLN A 125 -29.56 -7.53 -14.46
N PRO A 126 -29.11 -6.60 -13.61
CA PRO A 126 -30.01 -5.61 -13.01
C PRO A 126 -30.67 -4.70 -14.05
N ILE A 127 -29.91 -4.27 -15.07
CA ILE A 127 -30.40 -3.40 -16.15
C ILE A 127 -31.49 -4.10 -16.97
N TRP A 128 -31.30 -5.39 -17.27
CA TRP A 128 -32.31 -6.17 -18.00
C TRP A 128 -33.54 -6.51 -17.14
N GLU A 129 -33.39 -6.51 -15.82
CA GLU A 129 -34.49 -6.75 -14.89
C GLU A 129 -35.33 -5.50 -14.60
N ASP A 130 -34.85 -4.31 -14.97
CA ASP A 130 -35.56 -3.05 -14.82
C ASP A 130 -36.91 -3.04 -15.58
N ALA A 131 -37.98 -2.71 -14.85
CA ALA A 131 -39.36 -2.76 -15.35
C ALA A 131 -39.59 -1.80 -16.53
N ASP A 132 -38.91 -0.65 -16.54
CA ASP A 132 -39.05 0.37 -17.58
C ASP A 132 -38.49 -0.11 -18.93
N ILE A 133 -37.37 -0.84 -18.91
CA ILE A 133 -36.76 -1.39 -20.12
C ILE A 133 -37.62 -2.52 -20.69
N LYS A 134 -38.20 -3.37 -19.83
CA LYS A 134 -39.16 -4.40 -20.25
C LYS A 134 -40.43 -3.81 -20.88
N ALA A 135 -40.94 -2.71 -20.32
CA ALA A 135 -42.11 -2.03 -20.87
C ALA A 135 -41.82 -1.44 -22.25
N GLN A 136 -40.66 -0.79 -22.43
CA GLN A 136 -40.24 -0.25 -23.73
C GLN A 136 -40.07 -1.33 -24.80
N LEU A 137 -39.51 -2.50 -24.43
CA LEU A 137 -39.38 -3.63 -25.36
C LEU A 137 -40.74 -4.20 -25.77
N ALA A 138 -41.70 -4.30 -24.84
CA ALA A 138 -43.05 -4.75 -25.15
C ALA A 138 -43.82 -3.77 -26.06
N GLU A 139 -43.61 -2.46 -25.91
CA GLU A 139 -44.16 -1.44 -26.81
C GLU A 139 -43.58 -1.57 -28.23
N LEU A 140 -42.29 -1.85 -28.36
CA LEU A 140 -41.63 -2.08 -29.66
C LEU A 140 -42.17 -3.34 -30.36
N GLU A 141 -42.39 -4.43 -29.62
CA GLU A 141 -43.03 -5.64 -30.16
C GLU A 141 -44.48 -5.38 -30.60
N ALA A 142 -45.24 -4.58 -29.83
CA ALA A 142 -46.60 -4.19 -30.20
C ALA A 142 -46.65 -3.33 -31.48
N MET A 143 -45.58 -2.61 -31.79
CA MET A 143 -45.40 -1.88 -33.06
C MET A 143 -44.92 -2.78 -34.21
N GLY A 144 -44.74 -4.08 -33.98
CA GLY A 144 -44.32 -5.06 -34.99
C GLY A 144 -42.81 -5.09 -35.24
N VAL A 145 -41.99 -4.53 -34.35
CA VAL A 145 -40.53 -4.64 -34.42
C VAL A 145 -40.13 -6.00 -33.85
N ASP A 146 -39.44 -6.81 -34.66
CA ASP A 146 -38.87 -8.08 -34.20
C ASP A 146 -37.59 -7.81 -33.38
N VAL A 147 -37.78 -7.61 -32.08
CA VAL A 147 -36.73 -7.24 -31.11
C VAL A 147 -35.63 -8.30 -31.03
N ALA A 148 -35.96 -9.57 -31.29
CA ALA A 148 -35.01 -10.68 -31.33
C ALA A 148 -34.10 -10.62 -32.58
N ALA A 149 -34.64 -10.21 -33.73
CA ALA A 149 -33.85 -10.03 -34.96
C ALA A 149 -32.89 -8.82 -34.89
N VAL A 150 -33.24 -7.78 -34.12
CA VAL A 150 -32.43 -6.57 -33.92
C VAL A 150 -31.29 -6.79 -32.92
N GLY A 151 -31.34 -7.86 -32.13
CA GLY A 151 -30.29 -8.19 -31.17
C GLY A 151 -30.40 -7.45 -29.82
N LEU A 152 -31.61 -7.01 -29.46
CA LEU A 152 -31.87 -6.22 -28.26
C LEU A 152 -32.22 -7.08 -27.03
N THR A 153 -32.18 -8.41 -27.16
CA THR A 153 -32.36 -9.34 -26.03
C THR A 153 -31.06 -10.06 -25.72
N PRO A 154 -30.77 -10.35 -24.43
CA PRO A 154 -29.53 -11.02 -24.02
C PRO A 154 -29.37 -12.41 -24.64
N GLU A 155 -30.47 -13.10 -24.96
CA GLU A 155 -30.46 -14.44 -25.58
C GLU A 155 -30.08 -14.44 -27.07
N SER A 156 -30.17 -13.29 -27.76
CA SER A 156 -29.76 -13.16 -29.17
C SER A 156 -28.24 -13.04 -29.37
N SER A 157 -27.48 -13.01 -28.27
CA SER A 157 -26.03 -12.89 -28.25
C SER A 157 -25.31 -14.22 -28.53
N ASP A 158 -25.70 -14.91 -29.60
CA ASP A 158 -24.94 -16.02 -30.19
C ASP A 158 -23.63 -15.49 -30.85
N GLY A 159 -22.75 -14.89 -30.06
CA GLY A 159 -21.39 -14.48 -30.45
C GLY A 159 -21.26 -13.19 -31.27
N LYS A 160 -22.33 -12.41 -31.46
CA LYS A 160 -22.25 -11.13 -32.22
C LYS A 160 -21.66 -9.96 -31.43
N PHE A 161 -21.73 -9.96 -30.10
CA PHE A 161 -21.17 -8.88 -29.29
C PHE A 161 -19.62 -8.88 -29.31
N ASP A 162 -19.01 -10.07 -29.39
CA ASP A 162 -17.56 -10.27 -29.56
C ASP A 162 -17.00 -9.67 -30.87
N ALA A 163 -17.85 -9.51 -31.90
CA ALA A 163 -17.44 -8.99 -33.20
C ALA A 163 -17.38 -7.46 -33.25
N TRP A 164 -18.03 -6.76 -32.32
CA TRP A 164 -18.11 -5.29 -32.32
C TRP A 164 -17.03 -4.62 -31.46
N MET A 165 -16.39 -5.38 -30.56
CA MET A 165 -15.37 -4.89 -29.61
C MET A 165 -13.93 -5.28 -29.98
N ARG A 166 -13.69 -5.81 -31.19
CA ARG A 166 -12.36 -5.96 -31.80
C ARG A 166 -12.13 -4.88 -32.85
#